data_AF-A0A1J1DUC8-F1
#
_entry.id   AF-A0A1J1DUC8-F1
#
_cell.length_a   1.000
_cell.length_b   1.000
_cell.length_c   1.000
_cell.angle_alpha   90.00
_cell.angle_beta   90.00
_cell.angle_gamma   90.00
#
_symmetry.space_group_name_H-M   'P 1'
#
loop_
_entity.id
_entity.type
_entity.pdbx_description
1 polymer ?
#
loop_
_entity_poly.entity_id
_entity_poly.type
_entity_poly.pdbx_seq_one_letter_code
_entity_poly.pdbx_strand_id
1 'polypeptide(L)'
;MNNLFPSLSKLLPPLALVLLIILSGCGLTADAPALSPSLGPVEAFMISAEPGQSAQLDDPVFGTDVRVSLEGTFTSAKGENCRRATVLADGKKAEVAVTCRDAAGQWTLAPRVWGEGGI
;
A
#
# COMPACT_ATOMS: atom_id res chain seq x y z
N MET A 1 -5.75 -15.45 -77.45
CA MET A 1 -4.33 -15.05 -77.26
C MET A 1 -4.41 -13.71 -76.53
N ASN A 2 -4.12 -13.55 -75.25
CA ASN A 2 -2.93 -13.98 -74.50
C ASN A 2 -3.25 -14.26 -73.01
N ASN A 3 -2.56 -15.25 -72.46
CA ASN A 3 -2.49 -15.55 -71.02
C ASN A 3 -1.25 -14.86 -70.41
N LEU A 4 -1.39 -14.25 -69.24
CA LEU A 4 -0.27 -13.91 -68.35
C LEU A 4 -0.78 -13.94 -66.89
N PHE A 5 -0.67 -15.10 -66.24
CA PHE A 5 -0.65 -15.19 -64.78
C PHE A 5 0.64 -15.92 -64.38
N PRO A 6 1.48 -15.34 -63.52
CA PRO A 6 2.80 -15.86 -63.22
C PRO A 6 2.77 -17.06 -62.28
N SER A 7 3.73 -17.94 -62.53
CA SER A 7 4.23 -18.98 -61.64
C SER A 7 5.05 -18.38 -60.50
N LEU A 8 4.82 -18.78 -59.24
CA LEU A 8 5.93 -19.09 -58.32
C LEU A 8 5.45 -19.93 -57.10
N SER A 9 5.72 -21.23 -57.20
CA SER A 9 6.31 -22.10 -56.16
C SER A 9 6.10 -21.69 -54.70
N LYS A 10 5.31 -22.47 -53.94
CA LYS A 10 5.82 -23.53 -53.05
C LYS A 10 7.03 -23.08 -52.19
N LEU A 11 6.82 -22.96 -50.87
CA LEU A 11 7.68 -23.47 -49.78
C LEU A 11 7.50 -22.65 -48.48
N LEU A 12 6.82 -23.25 -47.48
CA LEU A 12 7.00 -23.14 -46.01
C LEU A 12 7.01 -21.75 -45.31
N PRO A 13 6.75 -21.66 -43.98
CA PRO A 13 6.30 -22.70 -43.04
C PRO A 13 5.10 -22.28 -42.15
N PRO A 14 4.51 -23.23 -41.39
CA PRO A 14 3.44 -23.02 -40.39
C PRO A 14 3.95 -22.29 -39.12
N LEU A 15 4.91 -21.38 -39.27
CA LEU A 15 5.58 -20.71 -38.16
C LEU A 15 4.73 -19.58 -37.56
N ALA A 16 3.80 -19.03 -38.34
CA ALA A 16 2.96 -17.92 -37.91
C ALA A 16 1.94 -18.32 -36.82
N LEU A 17 1.57 -19.61 -36.73
CA LEU A 17 0.54 -20.04 -35.78
C LEU A 17 1.09 -20.36 -34.38
N VAL A 18 2.36 -20.76 -34.27
CA VAL A 18 3.00 -21.08 -32.98
C VAL A 18 3.34 -19.80 -32.19
N LEU A 19 3.59 -18.69 -32.89
CA LEU A 19 3.85 -17.37 -32.29
C LEU A 19 2.61 -16.72 -31.64
N LEU A 20 1.39 -17.23 -31.85
CA LEU A 20 0.20 -16.69 -31.20
C LEU A 20 -0.13 -17.36 -29.86
N ILE A 21 0.39 -18.57 -29.60
CA ILE A 21 0.09 -19.34 -28.38
C ILE A 21 1.01 -18.93 -27.21
N ILE A 22 2.19 -18.37 -27.51
CA ILE A 22 3.16 -17.94 -26.49
C ILE A 22 2.77 -16.63 -25.78
N LEU A 23 1.72 -15.92 -26.23
CA LEU A 23 1.29 -14.65 -25.64
C LEU A 23 0.16 -14.78 -24.60
N SER A 24 -0.30 -16.01 -24.31
CA SER A 24 -1.33 -16.26 -23.29
C SER A 24 -0.76 -16.51 -21.89
N GLY A 25 0.56 -16.42 -21.73
CA GLY A 25 1.26 -16.63 -20.46
C GLY A 25 1.54 -15.32 -19.73
N CYS A 26 0.51 -14.60 -19.28
CA CYS A 26 0.69 -13.63 -18.20
C CYS A 26 -0.23 -14.07 -17.06
N GLY A 27 0.30 -14.99 -16.25
CA GLY A 27 -0.28 -15.34 -14.97
C GLY A 27 -0.26 -14.11 -14.07
N LEU A 28 -1.37 -13.38 -14.05
CA LEU A 28 -1.70 -12.50 -12.95
C LEU A 28 -2.17 -13.41 -11.82
N THR A 29 -1.22 -13.98 -11.09
CA THR A 29 -1.44 -14.29 -9.67
C THR A 29 -1.87 -12.98 -9.05
N ALA A 30 -3.18 -12.79 -8.91
CA ALA A 30 -3.71 -11.78 -8.02
C ALA A 30 -3.19 -12.20 -6.64
N ASP A 31 -2.18 -11.48 -6.14
CA ASP A 31 -1.82 -11.49 -4.73
C ASP A 31 -3.15 -11.41 -3.98
N ALA A 32 -3.47 -12.43 -3.19
CA ALA A 32 -4.67 -12.42 -2.38
C ALA A 32 -4.66 -11.09 -1.62
N PRO A 33 -5.76 -10.31 -1.61
CA PRO A 33 -5.76 -9.05 -0.87
C PRO A 33 -5.32 -9.38 0.55
N ALA A 34 -4.18 -8.82 0.95
CA ALA A 34 -3.69 -8.97 2.31
C ALA A 34 -4.87 -8.56 3.20
N LEU A 35 -5.38 -9.50 3.99
CA LEU A 35 -6.43 -9.24 4.96
C LEU A 35 -5.99 -8.00 5.73
N SER A 36 -6.72 -6.89 5.55
CA SER A 36 -6.43 -5.66 6.26
C SER A 36 -6.31 -6.02 7.74
N PRO A 37 -5.14 -5.84 8.38
CA PRO A 37 -5.05 -6.12 9.80
C PRO A 37 -6.14 -5.30 10.47
N SER A 38 -6.90 -5.91 11.38
CA SER A 38 -7.88 -5.18 12.17
C SER A 38 -7.18 -3.96 12.77
N LEU A 39 -7.67 -2.75 12.48
CA LEU A 39 -7.09 -1.50 12.95
C LEU A 39 -6.90 -1.57 14.48
N GLY A 40 -5.68 -1.29 14.96
CA GLY A 40 -5.42 -1.17 16.40
C GLY A 40 -6.12 0.06 16.99
N PRO A 41 -6.37 0.11 18.31
CA PRO A 41 -6.98 1.27 18.96
C PRO A 41 -6.32 2.63 18.66
N VAL A 42 -4.98 2.71 18.65
CA VAL A 42 -4.26 3.94 18.28
C VAL A 42 -4.58 4.33 16.83
N GLU A 43 -4.54 3.37 15.92
CA GLU A 43 -4.80 3.62 14.50
C GLU A 43 -6.26 4.03 14.26
N ALA A 44 -7.21 3.37 14.93
CA ALA A 44 -8.62 3.72 14.88
C ALA A 44 -8.87 5.17 15.34
N PHE A 45 -8.25 5.58 16.46
CA PHE A 45 -8.30 6.97 16.92
C PHE A 45 -7.74 7.93 15.87
N MET A 46 -6.55 7.64 15.32
CA MET A 46 -5.92 8.50 14.32
C MET A 46 -6.81 8.71 13.09
N ILE A 47 -7.55 7.68 12.66
CA ILE A 47 -8.44 7.73 11.49
C ILE A 47 -9.68 8.58 11.77
N SER A 48 -10.29 8.43 12.96
CA SER A 48 -11.56 9.10 13.28
C SER A 48 -11.39 10.52 13.85
N ALA A 49 -10.27 10.82 14.49
CA ALA A 49 -10.05 12.07 15.19
C ALA A 49 -9.80 13.26 14.25
N GLU A 50 -10.00 14.47 14.77
CA GLU A 50 -9.60 15.72 14.13
C GLU A 50 -8.23 16.17 14.66
N PRO A 51 -7.41 16.87 13.84
CA PRO A 51 -6.15 17.44 14.31
C PRO A 51 -6.31 18.29 15.57
N GLY A 52 -5.41 18.10 16.54
CA GLY A 52 -5.44 18.73 17.85
C GLY A 52 -6.18 17.92 18.92
N GLN A 53 -6.94 16.88 18.55
CA GLN A 53 -7.56 15.99 19.52
C GLN A 53 -6.54 15.02 20.12
N SER A 54 -6.82 14.60 21.36
CA SER A 54 -6.06 13.57 22.05
C SER A 54 -6.98 12.58 22.75
N ALA A 55 -6.49 11.37 22.96
CA ALA A 55 -7.18 10.33 23.70
C ALA A 55 -6.17 9.52 24.54
N GLN A 56 -6.69 8.87 25.57
CA GLN A 56 -5.94 7.92 26.39
C GLN A 56 -6.58 6.54 26.22
N LEU A 57 -5.80 5.55 25.80
CA LEU A 57 -6.30 4.23 25.41
C LEU A 57 -5.23 3.15 25.60
N ASP A 58 -5.67 1.90 25.70
CA ASP A 58 -4.78 0.74 25.67
C ASP A 58 -4.66 0.21 24.24
N ASP A 59 -3.45 -0.19 23.85
CA ASP A 59 -3.18 -0.74 22.53
C ASP A 59 -2.11 -1.85 22.59
N PRO A 60 -2.36 -3.04 22.03
CA PRO A 60 -1.43 -4.16 22.12
C PRO A 60 -0.06 -3.89 21.47
N VAL A 61 0.03 -2.95 20.54
CA VAL A 61 1.23 -2.60 19.79
C VAL A 61 2.02 -1.47 20.45
N PHE A 62 1.34 -0.53 21.13
CA PHE A 62 1.96 0.64 21.77
C PHE A 62 2.11 0.49 23.30
N GLY A 63 1.19 -0.20 23.96
CA GLY A 63 1.20 -0.49 25.40
C GLY A 63 -0.11 -0.14 26.10
N THR A 64 -0.04 -0.04 27.42
CA THR A 64 -1.17 0.40 28.26
C THR A 64 -1.07 1.88 28.60
N ASP A 65 -2.20 2.51 28.90
CA ASP A 65 -2.33 3.93 29.25
C ASP A 65 -1.65 4.88 28.24
N VAL A 66 -1.84 4.59 26.96
CA VAL A 66 -1.20 5.32 25.87
C VAL A 66 -1.97 6.61 25.62
N ARG A 67 -1.28 7.75 25.77
CA ARG A 67 -1.78 9.05 25.31
C ARG A 67 -1.42 9.24 23.85
N VAL A 68 -2.43 9.34 23.00
CA VAL A 68 -2.28 9.65 21.57
C VAL A 68 -2.75 11.07 21.33
N SER A 69 -1.96 11.86 20.61
CA SER A 69 -2.30 13.22 20.20
C SER A 69 -2.17 13.33 18.68
N LEU A 70 -3.30 13.54 17.98
CA LEU A 70 -3.29 13.69 16.53
C LEU A 70 -2.81 15.10 16.17
N GLU A 71 -1.69 15.21 15.48
CA GLU A 71 -1.09 16.51 15.16
C GLU A 71 -1.66 17.13 13.89
N GLY A 72 -1.92 16.30 12.88
CA GLY A 72 -2.38 16.79 11.60
C GLY A 72 -2.31 15.78 10.46
N THR A 73 -2.55 16.29 9.26
CA THR A 73 -2.58 15.53 8.01
C THR A 73 -1.57 16.07 7.02
N PHE A 74 -0.97 15.22 6.20
CA PHE A 74 -0.01 15.59 5.15
C PHE A 74 -0.09 14.63 3.97
N THR A 75 0.44 15.04 2.82
CA THR A 75 0.54 14.18 1.63
C THR A 75 1.91 13.50 1.59
N SER A 76 1.97 12.18 1.46
CA SER A 76 3.24 11.44 1.35
C SER A 76 3.92 11.68 -0.01
N ALA A 77 5.20 11.31 -0.13
CA ALA A 77 5.89 11.33 -1.41
C ALA A 77 5.26 10.40 -2.46
N LYS A 78 4.47 9.40 -2.03
CA LYS A 78 3.68 8.51 -2.90
C LYS A 78 2.32 9.10 -3.28
N GLY A 79 1.97 10.29 -2.77
CA GLY A 79 0.67 10.92 -2.98
C GLY A 79 -0.44 10.44 -2.02
N GLU A 80 -0.11 9.69 -0.97
CA GLU A 80 -1.09 9.18 -0.01
C GLU A 80 -1.51 10.27 0.98
N ASN A 81 -2.76 10.24 1.45
CA ASN A 81 -3.19 11.11 2.54
C ASN A 81 -2.79 10.46 3.87
N CYS A 82 -1.85 11.07 4.57
CA CYS A 82 -1.32 10.55 5.82
C CYS A 82 -1.72 11.41 7.00
N ARG A 83 -1.77 10.78 8.17
CA ARG A 83 -2.07 11.37 9.46
C ARG A 83 -0.92 11.10 10.41
N ARG A 84 -0.46 12.11 11.14
CA ARG A 84 0.65 12.02 12.10
C ARG A 84 0.14 12.25 13.52
N ALA A 85 0.55 11.39 14.44
CA ALA A 85 0.28 11.53 15.86
C ALA A 85 1.55 11.33 16.68
N THR A 86 1.60 11.97 17.85
CA THR A 86 2.53 11.60 18.91
C THR A 86 1.83 10.61 19.83
N VAL A 87 2.52 9.53 20.17
CA VAL A 87 2.07 8.43 21.01
C VAL A 87 3.00 8.35 22.23
N LEU A 88 2.45 8.53 23.42
CA LEU A 88 3.19 8.47 24.67
C LEU A 88 2.61 7.37 25.55
N ALA A 89 3.38 6.31 25.78
CA ALA A 89 3.03 5.25 26.73
C ALA A 89 3.75 5.46 28.05
N ASP A 90 3.17 4.99 29.16
CA ASP A 90 3.75 5.19 30.49
C ASP A 90 5.20 4.66 30.59
N GLY A 91 6.08 5.50 31.14
CA GLY A 91 7.52 5.23 31.24
C GLY A 91 8.29 5.12 29.92
N LYS A 92 7.65 5.28 28.74
CA LYS A 92 8.31 5.23 27.42
C LYS A 92 8.52 6.63 26.84
N LYS A 93 9.46 6.72 25.91
CA LYS A 93 9.66 7.93 25.09
C LYS A 93 8.44 8.15 24.19
N ALA A 94 8.18 9.41 23.87
CA ALA A 94 7.20 9.77 22.86
C ALA A 94 7.61 9.18 21.50
N GLU A 95 6.70 8.46 20.86
CA GLU A 95 6.85 7.86 19.55
C GLU A 95 6.01 8.63 18.53
N VAL A 96 6.53 8.81 17.31
CA VAL A 96 5.74 9.34 16.20
C VAL A 96 5.06 8.18 15.49
N ALA A 97 3.73 8.22 15.39
CA ALA A 97 2.95 7.28 14.62
C ALA A 97 2.41 7.98 13.35
N VAL A 98 2.44 7.27 12.22
CA VAL A 98 1.83 7.75 10.97
C VAL A 98 0.96 6.64 10.40
N THR A 99 -0.28 6.98 10.04
CA THR A 99 -1.14 6.11 9.21
C THR A 99 -1.42 6.80 7.89
N CYS A 100 -1.36 6.05 6.78
CA CYS A 100 -1.55 6.57 5.44
C CYS A 100 -2.72 5.85 4.76
N ARG A 101 -3.52 6.62 4.03
CA ARG A 101 -4.60 6.11 3.19
C ARG A 101 -4.11 5.98 1.76
N ASP A 102 -4.12 4.76 1.26
CA ASP A 102 -3.77 4.48 -0.13
C ASP A 102 -4.88 4.88 -1.13
N ALA A 103 -4.62 4.67 -2.41
CA ALA A 103 -5.57 4.98 -3.49
C ALA A 103 -6.82 4.09 -3.47
N ALA A 104 -6.76 2.90 -2.87
CA ALA A 104 -7.91 2.03 -2.66
C ALA A 104 -8.75 2.47 -1.44
N GLY A 105 -8.25 3.44 -0.66
CA GLY A 105 -8.89 3.97 0.52
C GLY A 105 -8.56 3.20 1.80
N GLN A 106 -7.63 2.25 1.75
CA GLN A 106 -7.19 1.43 2.88
C GLN A 106 -6.18 2.22 3.72
N TRP A 107 -6.38 2.19 5.03
CA TRP A 107 -5.45 2.76 6.00
C TRP A 107 -4.40 1.73 6.41
N THR A 108 -3.15 2.17 6.51
CA THR A 108 -2.04 1.35 6.98
C THR A 108 -1.08 2.19 7.82
N LEU A 109 -0.72 1.68 9.00
CA LEU A 109 0.34 2.23 9.82
C LEU A 109 1.69 2.12 9.11
N ALA A 110 2.39 3.25 8.97
CA ALA A 110 3.73 3.29 8.42
C ALA A 110 4.73 2.57 9.36
N PRO A 111 5.81 2.00 8.82
CA PRO A 111 6.87 1.41 9.64
C PRO A 111 7.41 2.39 10.69
N ARG A 112 7.60 1.90 11.91
CA ARG A 112 8.13 2.64 13.05
C ARG A 112 9.66 2.74 12.93
N VAL A 113 10.12 3.61 12.03
CA VAL A 113 11.56 3.77 11.68
C VAL A 113 12.19 5.04 12.25
N TRP A 114 11.40 5.91 12.89
CA TRP A 114 11.94 7.02 13.67
C TRP A 114 12.51 6.42 14.95
N GLY A 115 13.81 6.08 14.91
CA GLY A 115 14.54 5.49 16.04
C GLY A 115 14.38 6.34 17.30
N GLU A 116 14.62 5.71 18.46
CA GLU A 116 14.69 6.39 19.75
C GLU A 116 15.48 7.70 19.60
N GLY A 117 14.79 8.84 19.64
CA GLY A 117 15.39 10.13 19.41
C GLY A 117 16.57 10.36 20.35
N GLY A 118 17.77 10.22 19.82
CA GLY A 118 19.00 10.71 20.43
C GLY A 118 19.40 11.96 19.65
N ILE A 119 19.01 13.12 20.14
CA ILE A 119 19.84 14.26 20.61
C ILE A 119 18.92 15.37 21.10
#